data_AF-A0A7W1I4Z1-F1
#
_entry.id   AF-A0A7W1I4Z1-F1
#
_cell.length_a   1.000
_cell.length_b   1.000
_cell.length_c   1.000
_cell.angle_alpha   90.00
_cell.angle_beta   90.00
_cell.angle_gamma   90.00
#
_symmetry.space_group_name_H-M   'P 1'
#
loop_
_entity.id
_entity.type
_entity.pdbx_description
1 polymer ?
#
loop_
_entity_poly.entity_id
_entity_poly.type
_entity_poly.pdbx_seq_one_letter_code
_entity_poly.pdbx_strand_id
1 'polypeptide(L)'
;MLVKRWAALFLFGVVLFGLAIAMAIAYAYRTWNVPEPITGFVSLVTLQFLPREVRFVLVLLLSLVAIGYGFWRLTSGVIGPVMANLPSKKGLANIVAEHRFGPERPSIKVVAIGGGTGLSTLLRGLKKHDLAITAIVTVADDGGSTGRIRSEFDIPAPGDIRSCLVALADDESLVGRLFQYRFDQEGSQLAGHSFGNLFITALTRVTGSFEQAVSETASVLAIRGRVLPSTLENVTLSATLVDGTTLRGESSIAKKHCAIKNVFLEPGHPSGYEPALSAILNADLIVLGPGSLYTSVLPNLHVAGITQALRWSPAPKVYVCNVATQPGET
;
A
#
# COMPACT_ATOMS: atom_id res chain seq x y z
N MET A 1 14.88 22.57 -7.57
CA MET A 1 16.05 23.47 -7.76
C MET A 1 17.39 22.87 -7.27
N LEU A 2 17.40 21.84 -6.42
CA LEU A 2 18.62 21.31 -5.81
C LEU A 2 19.59 20.62 -6.80
N VAL A 3 19.09 19.82 -7.76
CA VAL A 3 19.93 19.07 -8.72
C VAL A 3 20.77 19.98 -9.62
N LYS A 4 20.24 21.15 -10.00
CA LYS A 4 20.95 22.10 -10.89
C LYS A 4 22.23 22.65 -10.26
N ARG A 5 22.25 22.85 -8.95
CA ARG A 5 23.43 23.38 -8.22
C ARG A 5 24.55 22.35 -8.15
N TRP A 6 24.20 21.09 -7.86
CA TRP A 6 25.18 20.00 -7.81
C TRP A 6 25.72 19.61 -9.18
N ALA A 7 24.88 19.64 -10.22
CA ALA A 7 25.34 19.43 -11.59
C ALA A 7 26.32 20.52 -12.06
N ALA A 8 26.05 21.78 -11.72
CA ALA A 8 26.97 22.88 -12.01
C ALA A 8 28.30 22.72 -11.26
N LEU A 9 28.26 22.33 -9.98
CA LEU A 9 29.45 22.09 -9.17
C LEU A 9 30.29 20.93 -9.73
N PHE A 10 29.64 19.83 -10.13
CA PHE A 10 30.31 18.69 -10.75
C PHE A 10 30.99 19.07 -12.07
N LEU A 11 30.28 19.78 -12.95
CA LEU A 11 30.83 20.24 -14.23
C LEU A 11 32.00 21.20 -14.04
N PHE A 12 31.90 22.10 -13.07
CA PHE A 12 33.00 22.98 -12.68
C PHE A 12 34.21 22.20 -12.16
N GLY A 13 34.00 21.17 -11.34
CA GLY A 13 35.05 20.28 -10.85
C GLY A 13 35.78 19.53 -11.96
N VAL A 14 35.04 19.02 -12.96
CA VAL A 14 35.63 18.33 -14.13
C VAL A 14 36.49 19.28 -14.96
N VAL A 15 36.04 20.52 -15.16
CA VAL A 15 36.81 21.54 -15.89
C VAL A 15 38.10 21.89 -15.15
N LEU A 16 38.02 22.13 -13.82
CA LEU A 16 39.20 22.41 -13.01
C LEU A 16 40.21 21.26 -13.00
N PHE A 17 39.72 20.02 -12.88
CA PHE A 17 40.57 18.83 -12.91
C PHE A 17 41.27 18.68 -14.27
N GLY A 18 40.53 18.86 -15.37
CA GLY A 18 41.10 18.84 -16.72
C GLY A 18 42.18 19.92 -16.91
N LEU A 19 41.93 21.13 -16.41
CA LEU A 19 42.90 22.24 -16.46
C LEU A 19 44.16 21.92 -15.65
N ALA A 20 44.02 21.35 -14.45
CA ALA A 20 45.15 20.96 -13.61
C ALA A 20 46.04 19.91 -14.28
N ILE A 21 45.45 18.88 -14.90
CA ILE A 21 46.18 17.87 -15.66
C ILE A 21 46.90 18.52 -16.86
N ALA A 22 46.20 19.37 -17.61
CA ALA A 22 46.79 20.04 -18.77
C ALA A 22 48.00 20.90 -18.37
N MET A 23 47.91 21.63 -17.26
CA MET A 23 49.02 22.41 -16.71
C MET A 23 50.18 21.52 -16.26
N ALA A 24 49.91 20.40 -15.58
CA ALA A 24 50.95 19.47 -15.14
C ALA A 24 51.72 18.85 -16.32
N ILE A 25 51.00 18.45 -17.37
CA ILE A 25 51.60 17.91 -18.61
C ILE A 25 52.43 19.00 -19.31
N ALA A 26 51.89 20.22 -19.43
CA ALA A 26 52.60 21.34 -20.07
C ALA A 26 53.87 21.74 -19.30
N TYR A 27 53.83 21.67 -17.95
CA TYR A 27 55.00 21.90 -17.11
C TYR A 27 56.06 20.81 -17.34
N ALA A 28 55.68 19.53 -17.23
CA ALA A 28 56.58 18.40 -17.44
C ALA A 28 57.25 18.43 -18.83
N TYR A 29 56.50 18.78 -19.87
CA TYR A 29 57.01 18.90 -21.24
C TYR A 29 58.02 20.05 -21.41
N ARG A 30 57.92 21.12 -20.62
CA ARG A 30 58.83 22.28 -20.68
C ARG A 30 60.08 22.11 -19.83
N THR A 31 60.01 21.34 -18.74
CA THR A 31 61.09 21.23 -17.75
C THR A 31 61.95 19.99 -17.92
N TRP A 32 61.41 18.90 -18.47
CA TRP A 32 62.18 17.68 -18.72
C TRP A 32 62.56 17.55 -20.19
N ASN A 33 63.84 17.34 -20.45
CA ASN A 33 64.34 16.95 -21.77
C ASN A 33 63.95 15.49 -22.03
N VAL A 34 62.84 15.32 -22.74
CA VAL A 34 62.29 14.00 -23.09
C VAL A 34 63.19 13.35 -24.16
N PRO A 35 63.61 12.08 -24.00
CA PRO A 35 64.40 11.35 -24.99
C PRO A 35 63.73 11.25 -26.38
N GLU A 36 64.53 11.29 -27.45
CA GLU A 36 64.16 11.22 -28.88
C GLU A 36 63.06 10.19 -29.27
N PRO A 37 63.03 8.95 -28.76
CA PRO A 37 61.96 8.01 -29.13
C PRO A 37 60.60 8.39 -28.54
N ILE A 38 60.58 9.10 -27.41
CA ILE A 38 59.36 9.49 -26.69
C ILE A 38 58.81 10.81 -27.25
N THR A 39 59.68 11.73 -27.68
CA THR A 39 59.26 13.00 -28.31
C THR A 39 58.52 12.75 -29.62
N GLY A 40 58.98 11.80 -30.44
CA GLY A 40 58.29 11.38 -31.67
C GLY A 40 56.88 10.86 -31.39
N PHE A 41 56.73 9.98 -30.39
CA PHE A 41 55.43 9.45 -29.99
C PHE A 41 54.48 10.53 -29.46
N VAL A 42 54.97 11.43 -28.60
CA VAL A 42 54.19 12.56 -28.06
C VAL A 42 53.77 13.51 -29.18
N SER A 43 54.64 13.78 -30.16
CA SER A 43 54.33 14.63 -31.30
C SER A 43 53.20 14.07 -32.18
N LEU A 44 53.15 12.74 -32.33
CA LEU A 44 52.10 12.04 -33.07
C LEU A 44 50.77 12.09 -32.33
N VAL A 45 50.76 11.74 -31.04
CA VAL A 45 49.54 11.72 -30.19
C VAL A 45 48.97 13.12 -30.01
N THR A 46 49.82 14.15 -29.90
CA THR A 46 49.39 15.55 -29.77
C THR A 46 49.24 16.26 -31.12
N LEU A 47 49.25 15.52 -32.23
CA LEU A 47 48.99 16.01 -33.59
C LEU A 47 49.84 17.25 -33.96
N GLN A 48 51.12 17.27 -33.58
CA GLN A 48 52.01 18.43 -33.78
C GLN A 48 52.37 18.70 -35.24
N PHE A 49 52.16 17.72 -36.13
CA PHE A 49 52.33 17.88 -37.57
C PHE A 49 51.24 18.76 -38.22
N LEU A 50 50.15 19.05 -37.50
CA LEU A 50 49.08 19.95 -37.95
C LEU A 50 49.28 21.37 -37.41
N PRO A 51 48.84 22.41 -38.15
CA PRO A 51 48.79 23.77 -37.64
C PRO A 51 47.99 23.85 -36.33
N ARG A 52 48.42 24.71 -35.42
CA ARG A 52 47.84 24.86 -34.07
C ARG A 52 46.32 25.05 -34.10
N GLU A 53 45.83 25.85 -35.05
CA GLU A 53 44.42 26.17 -35.22
C GLU A 53 43.59 24.94 -35.59
N VAL A 54 44.11 24.10 -36.49
CA VAL A 54 43.43 22.87 -36.95
C VAL A 54 43.33 21.85 -35.81
N ARG A 55 44.40 21.70 -35.02
CA ARG A 55 44.41 20.80 -33.86
C ARG A 55 43.36 21.19 -32.82
N PHE A 56 43.24 22.49 -32.52
CA PHE A 56 42.25 22.97 -31.55
C PHE A 56 40.82 22.62 -31.99
N VAL A 57 40.49 22.90 -33.25
CA VAL A 57 39.17 22.61 -33.82
C VAL A 57 38.89 21.10 -33.80
N LEU A 58 39.88 20.27 -34.14
CA LEU A 58 39.73 18.82 -34.17
C LEU A 58 39.45 18.24 -32.77
N VAL A 59 40.24 18.64 -31.77
CA VAL A 59 40.06 18.18 -30.38
C VAL A 59 38.71 18.66 -29.82
N LEU A 60 38.29 19.89 -30.14
CA LEU A 60 36.99 20.41 -29.72
C LEU A 60 35.83 19.62 -30.31
N LEU A 61 35.86 19.34 -31.61
CA LEU A 61 34.84 18.54 -32.29
C LEU A 61 34.77 17.12 -31.73
N LEU A 62 35.92 16.48 -31.56
CA LEU A 62 35.99 15.11 -31.04
C LEU A 62 35.48 15.03 -29.60
N SER A 63 35.76 16.06 -28.79
CA SER A 63 35.22 16.20 -27.42
C SER A 63 33.70 16.35 -27.42
N LEU A 64 33.15 17.20 -28.30
CA LEU A 64 31.70 17.40 -28.42
C LEU A 64 30.98 16.11 -28.86
N VAL A 65 31.55 15.38 -29.82
CA VAL A 65 31.01 14.08 -30.27
C VAL A 65 31.06 13.04 -29.14
N ALA A 66 32.18 12.95 -28.41
CA ALA A 66 32.31 12.01 -27.29
C ALA A 66 31.31 12.34 -26.15
N ILE A 67 31.14 13.63 -25.81
CA ILE A 67 30.16 14.08 -24.83
C ILE A 67 28.74 13.74 -25.29
N GLY A 68 28.39 14.04 -26.55
CA GLY A 68 27.07 13.76 -27.11
C GLY A 68 26.75 12.26 -27.12
N TYR A 69 27.70 11.44 -27.58
CA TYR A 69 27.56 9.98 -27.60
C TYR A 69 27.47 9.39 -26.18
N GLY A 70 28.32 9.85 -25.25
CA GLY A 70 28.30 9.41 -23.86
C GLY A 70 26.98 9.77 -23.17
N PHE A 71 26.49 10.99 -23.37
CA PHE A 71 25.20 11.43 -22.86
C PHE A 71 24.04 10.59 -23.44
N TRP A 72 24.04 10.37 -24.76
CA TRP A 72 23.03 9.55 -25.41
C TRP A 72 23.02 8.12 -24.87
N ARG A 73 24.19 7.49 -24.73
CA ARG A 73 24.33 6.11 -24.25
C ARG A 73 23.95 5.95 -22.77
N LEU A 74 24.29 6.94 -21.92
CA LEU A 74 23.87 6.96 -20.52
C LEU A 74 22.35 7.09 -20.41
N THR A 75 21.76 8.00 -21.20
CA THR A 75 20.32 8.21 -21.26
C THR A 75 19.62 6.93 -21.73
N SER A 76 20.07 6.31 -22.83
CA SER A 76 19.44 5.10 -23.35
C SER A 76 19.66 3.87 -22.45
N GLY A 77 20.84 3.73 -21.84
CA GLY A 77 21.22 2.57 -21.04
C GLY A 77 20.62 2.53 -19.64
N VAL A 78 20.45 3.69 -18.99
CA VAL A 78 19.89 3.77 -17.64
C VAL A 78 18.39 4.05 -17.68
N ILE A 79 17.93 4.91 -18.59
CA ILE A 79 16.52 5.32 -18.65
C ILE A 79 15.70 4.31 -19.46
N GLY A 80 16.28 3.65 -20.47
CA GLY A 80 15.59 2.66 -21.31
C GLY A 80 14.93 1.52 -20.52
N PRO A 81 15.65 0.80 -19.64
CA PRO A 81 15.08 -0.28 -18.82
C PRO A 81 14.04 0.22 -17.80
N VAL A 82 14.23 1.43 -17.26
CA VAL A 82 13.30 2.06 -16.32
C VAL A 82 12.02 2.53 -17.03
N MET A 83 12.13 3.03 -18.26
CA MET A 83 10.99 3.41 -19.10
C MET A 83 10.23 2.22 -19.67
N ALA A 84 10.91 1.10 -19.96
CA ALA A 84 10.26 -0.13 -20.43
C ALA A 84 9.36 -0.79 -19.37
N ASN A 85 9.65 -0.56 -18.08
CA ASN A 85 8.88 -1.08 -16.95
C ASN A 85 7.77 -0.14 -16.43
N LEU A 86 7.54 1.00 -17.08
CA LEU A 86 6.47 1.93 -16.69
C LEU A 86 5.23 1.76 -17.59
N PRO A 87 4.06 1.37 -17.02
CA PRO A 87 2.84 1.32 -17.81
C PRO A 87 2.36 2.75 -18.12
N SER A 88 2.40 3.12 -19.41
CA SER A 88 1.81 4.33 -20.01
C SER A 88 2.46 5.70 -19.70
N LYS A 89 2.45 6.59 -20.71
CA LYS A 89 2.87 8.01 -20.64
C LYS A 89 2.16 8.81 -19.53
N LYS A 90 1.03 8.33 -18.99
CA LYS A 90 0.33 8.91 -17.84
C LYS A 90 1.07 8.74 -16.51
N GLY A 91 1.91 7.70 -16.38
CA GLY A 91 2.64 7.41 -15.14
C GLY A 91 3.65 8.49 -14.78
N LEU A 92 4.41 9.02 -15.75
CA LEU A 92 5.44 10.02 -15.46
C LEU A 92 4.85 11.38 -15.08
N ALA A 93 3.75 11.77 -15.73
CA ALA A 93 3.02 12.99 -15.38
C ALA A 93 2.46 12.91 -13.96
N ASN A 94 1.89 11.76 -13.59
CA ASN A 94 1.37 11.51 -12.25
C ASN A 94 2.48 11.45 -11.20
N ILE A 95 3.61 10.78 -11.46
CA ILE A 95 4.75 10.74 -10.55
C ILE A 95 5.34 12.15 -10.33
N VAL A 96 5.46 12.95 -11.40
CA VAL A 96 5.97 14.32 -11.30
C VAL A 96 4.97 15.25 -10.60
N ALA A 97 3.67 15.06 -10.83
CA ALA A 97 2.61 15.79 -10.14
C ALA A 97 2.58 15.44 -8.64
N GLU A 98 2.66 14.15 -8.30
CA GLU A 98 2.67 13.62 -6.93
C GLU A 98 3.90 14.13 -6.15
N HIS A 99 5.07 14.20 -6.79
CA HIS A 99 6.29 14.75 -6.18
C HIS A 99 6.28 16.28 -6.05
N ARG A 100 5.50 17.00 -6.88
CA ARG A 100 5.51 18.47 -6.95
C ARG A 100 4.34 19.12 -6.21
N PHE A 101 3.19 18.44 -6.14
CA PHE A 101 1.93 18.94 -5.59
C PHE A 101 1.38 18.04 -4.47
N GLY A 102 2.04 16.91 -4.17
CA GLY A 102 1.50 15.86 -3.29
C GLY A 102 0.55 14.92 -4.05
N PRO A 103 0.17 13.77 -3.49
CA PRO A 103 -0.84 12.90 -4.10
C PRO A 103 -2.13 13.69 -4.26
N GLU A 104 -2.74 13.65 -5.46
CA GLU A 104 -4.13 14.07 -5.65
C GLU A 104 -4.96 13.25 -4.67
N ARG A 105 -5.41 13.91 -3.59
CA ARG A 105 -6.29 13.26 -2.62
C ARG A 105 -7.64 13.14 -3.31
N PRO A 106 -8.21 11.93 -3.38
CA PRO A 106 -9.53 11.76 -3.97
C PRO A 106 -10.51 12.74 -3.32
N SER A 107 -11.32 13.40 -4.14
CA SER A 107 -12.19 14.49 -3.66
C SER A 107 -13.32 14.00 -2.74
N ILE A 108 -13.69 12.71 -2.83
CA ILE A 108 -14.82 12.12 -2.10
C ILE A 108 -14.31 11.04 -1.15
N LYS A 109 -14.60 11.20 0.14
CA LYS A 109 -14.32 10.23 1.21
C LYS A 109 -15.53 9.32 1.42
N VAL A 110 -15.33 8.03 1.16
CA VAL A 110 -16.38 7.02 1.31
C VAL A 110 -16.02 6.11 2.48
N VAL A 111 -16.89 6.04 3.48
CA VAL A 111 -16.79 5.09 4.58
C VAL A 111 -17.74 3.93 4.32
N ALA A 112 -17.22 2.71 4.24
CA ALA A 112 -18.02 1.49 4.12
C ALA A 112 -17.93 0.68 5.42
N ILE A 113 -19.07 0.35 6.03
CA ILE A 113 -19.15 -0.35 7.32
C ILE A 113 -19.81 -1.71 7.12
N GLY A 114 -19.17 -2.78 7.58
CA GLY A 114 -19.73 -4.12 7.49
C GLY A 114 -18.73 -5.23 7.84
N GLY A 115 -18.82 -6.32 7.09
CA GLY A 115 -17.98 -7.52 7.24
C GLY A 115 -18.15 -8.47 6.06
N GLY A 116 -17.43 -9.58 6.11
CA GLY A 116 -17.51 -10.68 5.17
C GLY A 116 -17.21 -10.36 3.71
N THR A 117 -17.75 -11.22 2.85
CA THR A 117 -17.54 -11.19 1.39
C THR A 117 -18.31 -10.07 0.71
N GLY A 118 -19.46 -9.65 1.26
CA GLY A 118 -20.27 -8.55 0.75
C GLY A 118 -19.51 -7.23 0.74
N LEU A 119 -18.94 -6.86 1.90
CA LEU A 119 -18.12 -5.65 2.01
C LEU A 119 -16.89 -5.74 1.10
N SER A 120 -16.20 -6.88 1.07
CA SER A 120 -15.01 -7.06 0.22
C SER A 120 -15.33 -6.92 -1.27
N THR A 121 -16.51 -7.37 -1.71
CA THR A 121 -16.97 -7.21 -3.11
C THR A 121 -17.28 -5.75 -3.42
N LEU A 122 -17.96 -5.04 -2.51
CA LEU A 122 -18.20 -3.61 -2.63
C LEU A 122 -16.88 -2.83 -2.75
N LEU A 123 -15.91 -3.12 -1.88
CA LEU A 123 -14.60 -2.46 -1.87
C LEU A 123 -13.82 -2.68 -3.17
N ARG A 124 -13.85 -3.89 -3.76
CA ARG A 124 -13.23 -4.16 -5.07
C ARG A 124 -13.85 -3.32 -6.19
N GLY A 125 -15.16 -3.06 -6.11
CA GLY A 125 -15.87 -2.15 -7.01
C GLY A 125 -15.46 -0.70 -6.79
N LEU A 126 -15.56 -0.22 -5.55
CA LEU A 126 -15.24 1.17 -5.17
C LEU A 126 -13.79 1.55 -5.52
N LYS A 127 -12.83 0.63 -5.38
CA LYS A 127 -11.40 0.83 -5.69
C LYS A 127 -11.15 1.23 -7.15
N LYS A 128 -12.09 0.97 -8.06
CA LYS A 128 -12.00 1.34 -9.49
C LYS A 128 -12.30 2.82 -9.74
N HIS A 129 -12.81 3.53 -8.74
CA HIS A 129 -13.14 4.94 -8.79
C HIS A 129 -12.11 5.75 -8.00
N ASP A 130 -12.00 7.04 -8.32
CA ASP A 130 -11.15 7.98 -7.58
C ASP A 130 -11.82 8.40 -6.26
N LEU A 131 -11.74 7.50 -5.27
CA LEU A 131 -12.39 7.63 -3.96
C LEU A 131 -11.39 7.40 -2.83
N ALA A 132 -11.52 8.18 -1.75
CA ALA A 132 -10.78 7.95 -0.52
C ALA A 132 -11.58 6.96 0.36
N ILE A 133 -11.33 5.67 0.14
CA ILE A 133 -12.10 4.58 0.76
C ILE A 133 -11.58 4.30 2.17
N THR A 134 -12.48 4.25 3.15
CA THR A 134 -12.22 3.70 4.49
C THR A 134 -13.22 2.59 4.79
N ALA A 135 -12.74 1.37 4.95
CA ALA A 135 -13.54 0.23 5.39
C ALA A 135 -13.47 0.12 6.92
N ILE A 136 -14.63 0.10 7.58
CA ILE A 136 -14.77 -0.18 9.02
C ILE A 136 -15.36 -1.57 9.15
N VAL A 137 -14.64 -2.45 9.85
CA VAL A 137 -14.91 -3.89 9.82
C VAL A 137 -15.19 -4.41 11.22
N THR A 138 -16.14 -5.34 11.32
CA THR A 138 -16.40 -6.07 12.56
C THR A 138 -15.21 -6.97 12.90
N VAL A 139 -14.90 -7.10 14.19
CA VAL A 139 -13.88 -8.02 14.70
C VAL A 139 -14.49 -9.12 15.59
N ALA A 140 -15.79 -9.36 15.44
CA ALA A 140 -16.55 -10.28 16.28
C ALA A 140 -16.63 -11.73 15.75
N ASP A 141 -16.16 -11.99 14.52
CA ASP A 141 -16.20 -13.30 13.85
C ASP A 141 -15.45 -14.38 14.63
N ASP A 142 -16.10 -15.52 14.84
CA ASP A 142 -15.55 -16.69 15.52
C ASP A 142 -15.59 -17.97 14.67
N GLY A 143 -15.84 -17.85 13.36
CA GLY A 143 -15.93 -18.97 12.44
C GLY A 143 -14.57 -19.54 11.99
N GLY A 144 -14.54 -20.86 11.77
CA GLY A 144 -13.46 -21.55 11.05
C GLY A 144 -12.04 -21.23 11.55
N SER A 145 -11.18 -20.77 10.63
CA SER A 145 -9.80 -20.39 10.96
C SER A 145 -9.71 -19.17 11.87
N THR A 146 -10.66 -18.24 11.79
CA THR A 146 -10.70 -17.04 12.62
C THR A 146 -10.94 -17.46 14.08
N GLY A 147 -11.97 -18.26 14.32
CA GLY A 147 -12.32 -18.75 15.66
C GLY A 147 -11.17 -19.43 16.39
N ARG A 148 -10.50 -20.39 15.72
CA ARG A 148 -9.35 -21.12 16.30
C ARG A 148 -8.21 -20.18 16.71
N ILE A 149 -7.86 -19.24 15.82
CA ILE A 149 -6.81 -18.25 16.10
C ILE A 149 -7.20 -17.38 17.29
N ARG A 150 -8.45 -16.92 17.37
CA ARG A 150 -8.91 -16.09 18.48
C ARG A 150 -8.84 -16.83 19.82
N SER A 151 -9.23 -18.10 19.86
CA SER A 151 -9.17 -18.90 21.08
C SER A 151 -7.75 -19.20 21.55
N GLU A 152 -6.78 -19.31 20.62
CA GLU A 152 -5.40 -19.66 20.94
C GLU A 152 -4.53 -18.45 21.29
N PHE A 153 -4.78 -17.30 20.65
CA PHE A 153 -3.89 -16.14 20.74
C PHE A 153 -4.50 -14.91 21.46
N ASP A 154 -5.78 -14.97 21.83
CA ASP A 154 -6.52 -13.88 22.48
C ASP A 154 -6.40 -12.54 21.73
N ILE A 155 -6.74 -12.58 20.44
CA ILE A 155 -6.72 -11.41 19.57
C ILE A 155 -8.09 -11.15 18.91
N PRO A 156 -8.37 -9.92 18.45
CA PRO A 156 -9.53 -9.64 17.62
C PRO A 156 -9.54 -10.47 16.33
N ALA A 157 -10.72 -10.70 15.74
CA ALA A 157 -10.88 -11.50 14.54
C ALA A 157 -10.10 -10.93 13.33
N PRO A 158 -9.09 -11.64 12.78
CA PRO A 158 -8.37 -11.13 11.60
C PRO A 158 -9.10 -11.39 10.27
N GLY A 159 -10.12 -12.25 10.24
CA GLY A 159 -10.70 -12.81 9.01
C GLY A 159 -11.29 -11.77 8.06
N ASP A 160 -12.22 -10.95 8.56
CA ASP A 160 -12.88 -9.93 7.74
C ASP A 160 -11.96 -8.76 7.40
N ILE A 161 -11.06 -8.40 8.34
CA ILE A 161 -10.00 -7.42 8.11
C ILE A 161 -9.11 -7.87 6.95
N ARG A 162 -8.62 -9.12 6.97
CA ARG A 162 -7.82 -9.71 5.88
C ARG A 162 -8.55 -9.61 4.55
N SER A 163 -9.82 -9.99 4.51
CA SER A 163 -10.61 -9.99 3.27
C SER A 163 -10.74 -8.58 2.70
N CYS A 164 -10.96 -7.57 3.55
CA CYS A 164 -11.02 -6.16 3.14
C CYS A 164 -9.65 -5.62 2.68
N LEU A 165 -8.56 -5.99 3.36
CA LEU A 165 -7.20 -5.61 2.96
C LEU A 165 -6.88 -6.15 1.56
N VAL A 166 -7.17 -7.42 1.31
CA VAL A 166 -7.00 -8.05 0.00
C VAL A 166 -7.89 -7.40 -1.07
N ALA A 167 -9.13 -7.04 -0.74
CA ALA A 167 -10.04 -6.37 -1.68
C ALA A 167 -9.49 -5.02 -2.16
N LEU A 168 -8.82 -4.29 -1.26
CA LEU A 168 -8.19 -3.00 -1.54
C LEU A 168 -6.76 -3.10 -2.10
N ALA A 169 -6.13 -4.27 -2.03
CA ALA A 169 -4.81 -4.56 -2.62
C ALA A 169 -4.89 -4.73 -4.14
N ASP A 170 -3.75 -4.68 -4.84
CA ASP A 170 -3.68 -5.03 -6.26
C ASP A 170 -3.88 -6.55 -6.45
N ASP A 171 -4.94 -6.93 -7.17
CA ASP A 171 -5.46 -8.30 -7.26
C ASP A 171 -4.56 -9.25 -8.07
N GLU A 172 -3.67 -8.72 -8.90
CA GLU A 172 -2.71 -9.52 -9.68
C GLU A 172 -1.41 -9.81 -8.93
N SER A 173 -1.18 -9.16 -7.78
CA SER A 173 0.06 -9.33 -7.02
C SER A 173 0.18 -10.74 -6.44
N LEU A 174 1.39 -11.33 -6.54
CA LEU A 174 1.71 -12.61 -5.90
C LEU A 174 1.42 -12.56 -4.39
N VAL A 175 1.69 -11.42 -3.76
CA VAL A 175 1.43 -11.17 -2.34
C VAL A 175 -0.07 -11.21 -2.03
N GLY A 176 -0.92 -10.57 -2.85
CA GLY A 176 -2.37 -10.63 -2.69
C GLY A 176 -2.94 -12.04 -2.80
N ARG A 177 -2.38 -12.89 -3.69
CA ARG A 177 -2.73 -14.31 -3.78
C ARG A 177 -2.26 -15.10 -2.55
N LEU A 178 -1.06 -14.82 -2.05
CA LEU A 178 -0.53 -15.47 -0.85
C LEU A 178 -1.40 -15.18 0.39
N PHE A 179 -1.90 -13.96 0.54
CA PHE A 179 -2.80 -13.61 1.64
C PHE A 179 -4.15 -14.33 1.58
N GLN A 180 -4.61 -14.69 0.38
CA GLN A 180 -5.84 -15.48 0.18
C GLN A 180 -5.60 -16.99 0.34
N TYR A 181 -4.34 -17.43 0.34
CA TYR A 181 -4.01 -18.84 0.43
C TYR A 181 -4.58 -19.47 1.70
N ARG A 182 -5.18 -20.65 1.53
CA ARG A 182 -5.70 -21.49 2.61
C ARG A 182 -5.02 -22.84 2.51
N PHE A 183 -4.50 -23.31 3.63
CA PHE A 183 -3.91 -24.63 3.71
C PHE A 183 -5.03 -25.68 3.61
N ASP A 184 -4.94 -26.57 2.63
CA ASP A 184 -5.94 -27.59 2.29
C ASP A 184 -5.46 -29.02 2.59
N GLN A 185 -4.19 -29.20 2.95
CA GLN A 185 -3.61 -30.50 3.28
C GLN A 185 -4.32 -31.14 4.50
N GLU A 186 -5.09 -32.20 4.23
CA GLU A 186 -5.76 -32.99 5.27
C GLU A 186 -4.76 -33.61 6.26
N GLY A 187 -5.13 -33.64 7.55
CA GLY A 187 -4.29 -34.17 8.63
C GLY A 187 -3.16 -33.23 9.10
N SER A 188 -2.92 -32.11 8.41
CA SER A 188 -1.97 -31.09 8.85
C SER A 188 -2.53 -30.25 10.01
N GLN A 189 -1.68 -29.84 10.95
CA GLN A 189 -2.06 -28.86 11.98
C GLN A 189 -2.48 -27.51 11.39
N LEU A 190 -1.99 -27.18 10.20
CA LEU A 190 -2.37 -25.96 9.49
C LEU A 190 -3.65 -26.10 8.67
N ALA A 191 -4.25 -27.29 8.59
CA ALA A 191 -5.40 -27.56 7.74
C ALA A 191 -6.56 -26.57 8.02
N GLY A 192 -7.04 -25.93 6.96
CA GLY A 192 -8.08 -24.93 6.98
C GLY A 192 -7.66 -23.54 7.45
N HIS A 193 -6.43 -23.33 7.92
CA HIS A 193 -5.93 -21.98 8.24
C HIS A 193 -5.71 -21.16 6.98
N SER A 194 -5.94 -19.85 7.08
CA SER A 194 -5.53 -18.91 6.03
C SER A 194 -4.16 -18.34 6.37
N PHE A 195 -3.26 -18.31 5.39
CA PHE A 195 -1.95 -17.67 5.55
C PHE A 195 -2.10 -16.20 5.96
N GLY A 196 -3.01 -15.44 5.34
CA GLY A 196 -3.23 -14.03 5.70
C GLY A 196 -3.68 -13.85 7.16
N ASN A 197 -4.50 -14.76 7.69
CA ASN A 197 -4.89 -14.71 9.11
C ASN A 197 -3.68 -14.99 10.02
N LEU A 198 -2.87 -16.00 9.68
CA LEU A 198 -1.65 -16.33 10.42
C LEU A 198 -0.62 -15.19 10.37
N PHE A 199 -0.49 -14.52 9.22
CA PHE A 199 0.38 -13.38 9.04
C PHE A 199 -0.03 -12.22 9.95
N ILE A 200 -1.30 -11.81 9.92
CA ILE A 200 -1.82 -10.73 10.78
C ILE A 200 -1.66 -11.10 12.26
N THR A 201 -1.91 -12.37 12.61
CA THR A 201 -1.72 -12.89 13.98
C THR A 201 -0.27 -12.77 14.42
N ALA A 202 0.67 -13.28 13.63
CA ALA A 202 2.09 -13.22 13.93
C ALA A 202 2.56 -11.76 14.05
N LEU A 203 2.12 -10.88 13.15
CA LEU A 203 2.48 -9.47 13.18
C LEU A 203 1.90 -8.76 14.40
N THR A 204 0.69 -9.13 14.84
CA THR A 204 0.10 -8.65 16.10
C THR A 204 0.96 -9.05 17.30
N ARG A 205 1.48 -10.29 17.31
CA ARG A 205 2.37 -10.77 18.37
C ARG A 205 3.74 -10.09 18.36
N VAL A 206 4.28 -9.78 17.19
CA VAL A 206 5.58 -9.10 17.03
C VAL A 206 5.49 -7.63 17.42
N THR A 207 4.44 -6.94 16.98
CA THR A 207 4.24 -5.50 17.26
C THR A 207 3.65 -5.24 18.65
N GLY A 208 2.99 -6.25 19.24
CA GLY A 208 2.20 -6.08 20.46
C GLY A 208 0.91 -5.29 20.25
N SER A 209 0.53 -4.98 19.01
CA SER A 209 -0.63 -4.15 18.70
C SER A 209 -1.36 -4.64 17.45
N PHE A 210 -2.65 -4.94 17.59
CA PHE A 210 -3.50 -5.34 16.46
C PHE A 210 -3.64 -4.19 15.46
N GLU A 211 -3.75 -2.96 15.94
CA GLU A 211 -3.77 -1.75 15.09
C GLU A 211 -2.53 -1.68 14.20
N GLN A 212 -1.34 -1.79 14.80
CA GLN A 212 -0.09 -1.71 14.05
C GLN A 212 0.01 -2.86 13.05
N ALA A 213 -0.38 -4.08 13.44
CA ALA A 213 -0.38 -5.21 12.53
C ALA A 213 -1.29 -5.00 11.31
N VAL A 214 -2.48 -4.43 11.48
CA VAL A 214 -3.37 -4.10 10.36
C VAL A 214 -2.76 -3.02 9.48
N SER A 215 -2.20 -1.97 10.07
CA SER A 215 -1.56 -0.86 9.34
C SER A 215 -0.34 -1.34 8.52
N GLU A 216 0.53 -2.15 9.13
CA GLU A 216 1.71 -2.70 8.45
C GLU A 216 1.30 -3.69 7.35
N THR A 217 0.27 -4.51 7.59
CA THR A 217 -0.27 -5.41 6.56
C THR A 217 -0.83 -4.63 5.37
N ALA A 218 -1.51 -3.50 5.62
CA ALA A 218 -2.00 -2.60 4.59
C ALA A 218 -0.86 -2.03 3.73
N SER A 219 0.27 -1.66 4.36
CA SER A 219 1.48 -1.20 3.68
C SER A 219 2.12 -2.30 2.83
N VAL A 220 2.25 -3.52 3.37
CA VAL A 220 2.80 -4.69 2.65
C VAL A 220 1.97 -5.03 1.40
N LEU A 221 0.65 -4.91 1.51
CA LEU A 221 -0.28 -5.16 0.41
C LEU A 221 -0.46 -3.95 -0.53
N ALA A 222 0.17 -2.81 -0.23
CA ALA A 222 0.07 -1.57 -0.99
C ALA A 222 -1.39 -1.21 -1.33
N ILE A 223 -2.28 -1.26 -0.33
CA ILE A 223 -3.72 -1.11 -0.56
C ILE A 223 -4.10 0.31 -1.00
N ARG A 224 -5.18 0.43 -1.78
CA ARG A 224 -5.81 1.71 -2.15
C ARG A 224 -6.97 2.03 -1.21
N GLY A 225 -6.65 2.58 -0.04
CA GLY A 225 -7.64 2.99 0.97
C GLY A 225 -7.16 2.64 2.37
N ARG A 226 -8.09 2.60 3.32
CA ARG A 226 -7.83 2.24 4.72
C ARG A 226 -8.78 1.13 5.15
N VAL A 227 -8.27 0.20 5.96
CA VAL A 227 -9.09 -0.81 6.65
C VAL A 227 -8.88 -0.62 8.14
N LEU A 228 -9.97 -0.35 8.85
CA LEU A 228 -9.97 -0.06 10.28
C LEU A 228 -10.89 -1.06 10.98
N PRO A 229 -10.48 -1.63 12.12
CA PRO A 229 -11.41 -2.37 12.95
C PRO A 229 -12.40 -1.41 13.60
N SER A 230 -13.62 -1.89 13.88
CA SER A 230 -14.63 -1.12 14.62
C SER A 230 -14.21 -0.88 16.08
N THR A 231 -13.55 -1.86 16.69
CA THR A 231 -12.95 -1.80 18.03
C THR A 231 -11.63 -2.57 18.04
N LEU A 232 -10.71 -2.20 18.95
CA LEU A 232 -9.50 -2.98 19.22
C LEU A 232 -9.71 -4.05 20.28
N GLU A 233 -10.86 -4.04 20.96
CA GLU A 233 -11.20 -5.00 22.00
C GLU A 233 -11.56 -6.36 21.39
N ASN A 234 -11.19 -7.45 22.08
CA ASN A 234 -11.55 -8.80 21.66
C ASN A 234 -13.01 -9.09 22.05
N VAL A 235 -13.94 -8.95 21.10
CA VAL A 235 -15.39 -9.02 21.35
C VAL A 235 -16.04 -10.22 20.66
N THR A 236 -16.99 -10.86 21.31
CA THR A 236 -17.79 -11.95 20.77
C THR A 236 -19.21 -11.45 20.50
N LEU A 237 -19.76 -11.82 19.34
CA LEU A 237 -21.17 -11.56 19.02
C LEU A 237 -22.06 -12.56 19.75
N SER A 238 -23.09 -12.08 20.43
CA SER A 238 -24.13 -12.88 21.05
C SER A 238 -25.51 -12.46 20.52
N ALA A 239 -26.47 -13.38 20.53
CA ALA A 239 -27.84 -13.13 20.12
C ALA A 239 -28.85 -13.71 21.12
N THR A 240 -29.91 -12.97 21.39
CA THR A 240 -31.10 -13.52 22.04
C THR A 240 -32.15 -13.84 20.97
N LEU A 241 -32.66 -15.06 20.99
CA LEU A 241 -33.69 -15.54 20.09
C LEU A 241 -35.10 -15.20 20.61
N VAL A 242 -36.11 -15.32 19.76
CA VAL A 242 -37.52 -15.09 20.13
C VAL A 242 -37.99 -16.07 21.22
N ASP A 243 -37.45 -17.29 21.24
CA ASP A 243 -37.74 -18.31 22.26
C ASP A 243 -37.07 -18.04 23.63
N GLY A 244 -36.30 -16.94 23.76
CA GLY A 244 -35.56 -16.58 24.97
C GLY A 244 -34.18 -17.23 25.10
N THR A 245 -33.81 -18.16 24.20
CA THR A 245 -32.47 -18.73 24.18
C THR A 245 -31.44 -17.66 23.85
N THR A 246 -30.32 -17.66 24.58
CA THR A 246 -29.16 -16.84 24.24
C THR A 246 -28.08 -17.72 23.61
N LEU A 247 -27.57 -17.29 22.47
CA LEU A 247 -26.45 -17.92 21.76
C LEU A 247 -25.23 -17.01 21.82
N ARG A 248 -24.07 -17.62 22.02
CA ARG A 248 -22.77 -16.95 21.99
C ARG A 248 -21.98 -17.42 20.80
N GLY A 249 -21.41 -16.47 20.06
CA GLY A 249 -20.63 -16.71 18.85
C GLY A 249 -21.41 -16.58 17.55
N GLU A 250 -20.81 -15.94 16.56
CA GLU A 250 -21.38 -15.77 15.21
C GLU A 250 -21.73 -17.13 14.58
N SER A 251 -20.80 -18.07 14.65
CA SER A 251 -20.96 -19.41 14.09
C SER A 251 -22.06 -20.24 14.74
N SER A 252 -22.43 -19.94 16.00
CA SER A 252 -23.56 -20.56 16.69
C SER A 252 -24.90 -19.98 16.25
N ILE A 253 -24.94 -18.66 16.02
CA ILE A 253 -26.14 -17.94 15.59
C ILE A 253 -26.60 -18.47 14.22
N ALA A 254 -25.68 -18.59 13.28
CA ALA A 254 -25.97 -19.07 11.92
C ALA A 254 -26.51 -20.52 11.85
N LYS A 255 -26.27 -21.35 12.88
CA LYS A 255 -26.68 -22.77 12.90
C LYS A 255 -28.07 -22.99 13.48
N LYS A 256 -28.61 -22.05 14.25
CA LYS A 256 -29.90 -22.26 14.93
C LYS A 256 -31.04 -21.68 14.10
N HIS A 257 -31.97 -22.53 13.69
CA HIS A 257 -33.16 -22.14 12.93
C HIS A 257 -34.25 -21.54 13.83
N CYS A 258 -33.98 -20.36 14.41
CA CYS A 258 -34.94 -19.61 15.21
C CYS A 258 -34.76 -18.11 14.94
N ALA A 259 -35.85 -17.34 14.98
CA ALA A 259 -35.79 -15.91 14.72
C ALA A 259 -34.97 -15.18 15.79
N ILE A 260 -34.12 -14.25 15.35
CA ILE A 260 -33.31 -13.40 16.23
C ILE A 260 -34.18 -12.26 16.75
N LYS A 261 -34.20 -12.08 18.08
CA LYS A 261 -34.88 -10.95 18.73
C LYS A 261 -33.96 -9.74 18.83
N ASN A 262 -32.71 -9.94 19.25
CA ASN A 262 -31.68 -8.91 19.27
C ASN A 262 -30.27 -9.53 19.23
N VAL A 263 -29.27 -8.70 18.93
CA VAL A 263 -27.84 -9.03 19.03
C VAL A 263 -27.13 -8.03 19.94
N PHE A 264 -26.02 -8.45 20.52
CA PHE A 264 -25.17 -7.63 21.38
C PHE A 264 -23.74 -8.16 21.38
N LEU A 265 -22.80 -7.36 21.89
CA LEU A 265 -21.39 -7.73 21.99
C LEU A 265 -21.04 -8.12 23.43
N GLU A 266 -20.10 -9.04 23.58
CA GLU A 266 -19.49 -9.45 24.84
C GLU A 266 -17.96 -9.34 24.75
N PRO A 267 -17.28 -8.54 25.59
CA PRO A 267 -17.83 -7.63 26.59
C PRO A 267 -18.78 -6.58 26.00
N GLY A 268 -19.75 -6.14 26.81
CA GLY A 268 -20.72 -5.13 26.40
C GLY A 268 -20.09 -3.75 26.24
N HIS A 269 -20.61 -2.98 25.27
CA HIS A 269 -20.18 -1.59 24.99
C HIS A 269 -18.68 -1.41 24.74
N PRO A 270 -18.05 -2.20 23.85
CA PRO A 270 -16.65 -2.03 23.53
C PRO A 270 -16.39 -0.65 22.95
N SER A 271 -15.24 -0.08 23.24
CA SER A 271 -14.85 1.26 22.81
C SER A 271 -14.63 1.29 21.30
N GLY A 272 -15.24 2.27 20.64
CA GLY A 272 -15.01 2.52 19.23
C GLY A 272 -13.58 2.97 18.97
N TYR A 273 -12.95 2.40 17.95
CA TYR A 273 -11.60 2.77 17.57
C TYR A 273 -11.58 4.21 17.02
N GLU A 274 -10.82 5.11 17.66
CA GLU A 274 -10.88 6.56 17.38
C GLU A 274 -10.66 6.94 15.90
N PRO A 275 -9.75 6.30 15.14
CA PRO A 275 -9.61 6.58 13.72
C PRO A 275 -10.83 6.16 12.89
N ALA A 276 -11.58 5.14 13.33
CA ALA A 276 -12.83 4.74 12.69
C ALA A 276 -13.93 5.78 12.95
N LEU A 277 -14.06 6.27 14.20
CA LEU A 277 -14.98 7.34 14.57
C LEU A 277 -14.67 8.63 13.79
N SER A 278 -13.40 9.00 13.73
CA SER A 278 -12.92 10.16 12.98
C SER A 278 -13.22 10.03 11.49
N ALA A 279 -13.07 8.83 10.91
CA ALA A 279 -13.41 8.60 9.51
C ALA A 279 -14.90 8.80 9.22
N ILE A 280 -15.78 8.31 10.11
CA ILE A 280 -17.23 8.49 9.98
C ILE A 280 -17.63 9.98 10.01
N LEU A 281 -17.06 10.75 10.94
CA LEU A 281 -17.35 12.18 11.08
C LEU A 281 -16.87 13.02 9.89
N ASN A 282 -15.80 12.58 9.23
CA ASN A 282 -15.19 13.27 8.09
C ASN A 282 -15.60 12.71 6.72
N ALA A 283 -16.57 11.79 6.67
CA ALA A 283 -17.02 11.16 5.44
C ALA A 283 -17.87 12.11 4.59
N ASP A 284 -17.82 11.92 3.26
CA ASP A 284 -18.75 12.56 2.32
C ASP A 284 -19.90 11.61 1.95
N LEU A 285 -19.70 10.30 2.13
CA LEU A 285 -20.70 9.25 1.97
C LEU A 285 -20.43 8.11 2.95
N ILE A 286 -21.47 7.60 3.59
CA ILE A 286 -21.39 6.43 4.46
C ILE A 286 -22.26 5.30 3.88
N VAL A 287 -21.66 4.13 3.69
CA VAL A 287 -22.33 2.94 3.16
C VAL A 287 -22.36 1.87 4.25
N LEU A 288 -23.55 1.37 4.56
CA LEU A 288 -23.78 0.27 5.50
C LEU A 288 -24.05 -1.00 4.69
N GLY A 289 -23.23 -2.04 4.89
CA GLY A 289 -23.29 -3.27 4.10
C GLY A 289 -22.67 -3.13 2.69
N PRO A 290 -22.95 -4.06 1.77
CA PRO A 290 -23.80 -5.24 1.97
C PRO A 290 -23.13 -6.28 2.86
N GLY A 291 -23.94 -7.13 3.51
CA GLY A 291 -23.47 -8.20 4.37
C GLY A 291 -24.60 -8.72 5.26
N SER A 292 -24.37 -9.81 5.96
CA SER A 292 -25.34 -10.36 6.92
C SER A 292 -25.77 -9.28 7.90
N LEU A 293 -27.09 -9.11 8.10
CA LEU A 293 -27.61 -8.01 8.90
C LEU A 293 -27.13 -8.12 10.36
N TYR A 294 -27.30 -9.30 10.96
CA TYR A 294 -27.03 -9.53 12.38
C TYR A 294 -25.57 -9.83 12.68
N THR A 295 -24.85 -10.43 11.72
CA THR A 295 -23.48 -10.91 11.93
C THR A 295 -22.40 -10.04 11.27
N SER A 296 -22.76 -9.12 10.36
CA SER A 296 -21.78 -8.22 9.72
C SER A 296 -22.09 -6.73 9.89
N VAL A 297 -23.35 -6.31 9.76
CA VAL A 297 -23.70 -4.87 9.82
C VAL A 297 -23.93 -4.41 11.27
N LEU A 298 -24.89 -5.02 11.97
CA LEU A 298 -25.25 -4.65 13.34
C LEU A 298 -24.09 -4.74 14.35
N PRO A 299 -23.16 -5.71 14.29
CA PRO A 299 -22.05 -5.79 15.25
C PRO A 299 -21.20 -4.52 15.27
N ASN A 300 -20.96 -3.89 14.11
CA ASN A 300 -20.27 -2.61 14.04
C ASN A 300 -21.04 -1.48 14.75
N LEU A 301 -22.38 -1.49 14.68
CA LEU A 301 -23.23 -0.47 15.28
C LEU A 301 -23.37 -0.62 16.80
N HIS A 302 -23.13 -1.82 17.34
CA HIS A 302 -23.11 -2.10 18.77
C HIS A 302 -21.82 -1.66 19.47
N VAL A 303 -20.81 -1.21 18.72
CA VAL A 303 -19.59 -0.62 19.27
C VAL A 303 -19.86 0.82 19.72
N ALA A 304 -19.39 1.17 20.92
CA ALA A 304 -19.59 2.48 21.52
C ALA A 304 -19.00 3.59 20.64
N GLY A 305 -19.76 4.66 20.46
CA GLY A 305 -19.35 5.80 19.63
C GLY A 305 -19.67 5.66 18.14
N ILE A 306 -19.71 4.45 17.55
CA ILE A 306 -20.00 4.29 16.10
C ILE A 306 -21.39 4.83 15.75
N THR A 307 -22.42 4.40 16.48
CA THR A 307 -23.79 4.90 16.27
C THR A 307 -23.91 6.40 16.52
N GLN A 308 -23.15 6.95 17.47
CA GLN A 308 -23.16 8.39 17.74
C GLN A 308 -22.47 9.19 16.63
N ALA A 309 -21.32 8.71 16.14
CA ALA A 309 -20.61 9.30 15.01
C ALA A 309 -21.47 9.27 13.74
N LEU A 310 -22.21 8.19 13.49
CA LEU A 310 -23.16 8.10 12.38
C LEU A 310 -24.27 9.16 12.49
N ARG A 311 -24.81 9.38 13.69
CA ARG A 311 -25.85 10.40 13.94
C ARG A 311 -25.34 11.82 13.75
N TRP A 312 -24.10 12.10 14.17
CA TRP A 312 -23.50 13.43 14.09
C TRP A 312 -22.91 13.76 12.72
N SER A 313 -22.48 12.74 11.96
CA SER A 313 -21.94 12.97 10.62
C SER A 313 -23.01 13.57 9.71
N PRO A 314 -22.71 14.65 8.95
CA PRO A 314 -23.65 15.22 8.00
C PRO A 314 -23.76 14.39 6.71
N ALA A 315 -22.87 13.41 6.50
CA ALA A 315 -22.83 12.61 5.29
C ALA A 315 -24.16 11.87 5.04
N PRO A 316 -24.60 11.72 3.78
CA PRO A 316 -25.66 10.79 3.42
C PRO A 316 -25.28 9.36 3.84
N LYS A 317 -26.25 8.63 4.39
CA LYS A 317 -26.11 7.23 4.79
C LYS A 317 -26.91 6.36 3.84
N VAL A 318 -26.24 5.43 3.19
CA VAL A 318 -26.83 4.48 2.25
C VAL A 318 -26.74 3.09 2.86
N TYR A 319 -27.88 2.45 3.07
CA TYR A 319 -27.93 1.04 3.42
C TYR A 319 -28.09 0.19 2.15
N VAL A 320 -27.10 -0.66 1.89
CA VAL A 320 -27.14 -1.60 0.76
C VAL A 320 -27.81 -2.88 1.26
N CYS A 321 -29.12 -2.96 1.02
CA CYS A 321 -29.95 -4.07 1.49
C CYS A 321 -29.56 -5.39 0.79
N ASN A 322 -29.68 -6.49 1.54
CA ASN A 322 -29.41 -7.83 1.06
C ASN A 322 -30.39 -8.21 -0.05
N VAL A 323 -29.87 -8.84 -1.10
CA VAL A 323 -30.70 -9.29 -2.25
C VAL A 323 -31.54 -10.52 -1.90
N ALA A 324 -31.09 -11.33 -0.95
CA ALA A 324 -31.75 -12.55 -0.52
C ALA A 324 -31.78 -12.65 1.02
N THR A 325 -32.79 -13.35 1.52
CA THR A 325 -32.89 -13.79 2.91
C THR A 325 -31.76 -14.77 3.24
N GLN A 326 -31.36 -14.80 4.51
CA GLN A 326 -30.28 -15.63 5.01
C GLN A 326 -30.85 -16.57 6.07
N PRO A 327 -30.87 -17.90 5.82
CA PRO A 327 -31.43 -18.87 6.75
C PRO A 327 -30.81 -18.73 8.15
N GLY A 328 -31.66 -18.57 9.18
CA GLY A 328 -31.22 -18.38 10.56
C GLY A 328 -30.95 -16.91 10.97
N GLU A 329 -31.00 -15.96 10.03
CA GLU A 329 -30.81 -14.53 10.31
C GLU A 329 -32.02 -13.68 9.89
N THR A 330 -32.37 -13.65 8.60
CA THR A 330 -33.39 -12.75 8.00
C THR A 330 -34.22 -13.49 6.98
#